data_AF-A0A8T4UFJ3-F1
#
_entry.id   AF-A0A8T4UFJ3-F1
#
_cell.length_a   1.000
_cell.length_b   1.000
_cell.length_c   1.000
_cell.angle_alpha   90.00
_cell.angle_beta   90.00
_cell.angle_gamma   90.00
#
_symmetry.space_group_name_H-M   'P 1'
#
loop_
_entity.id
_entity.type
_entity.pdbx_description
1 polymer ?
#
loop_
_entity_poly.entity_id
_entity_poly.type
_entity_poly.pdbx_seq_one_letter_code
_entity_poly.pdbx_strand_id
1 'polypeptide(L)'
;MNIYWCEFPEKCNWKKINDWTKNHKIVTYITCTSRENFEEKKLKIHQICKNIEINAWPTLPQEKGYWFSSFTDKKSIDELEQYRGLKIKLDIEPPMPKDYSFSSTFKWLIINIFRSSQNKKYLKKKIINLSKDTEIILSTFPFPKFLLKKWGYIENNRLKFNFMHYSTFFPKILRPIYNLYYRIFLIFTKHNYIAIGLIGPGIFDTEPIYKNIKEMKEDIKFLKKQGINKFVFFNLESLSHKSKDWFDLTT
;
A
#
# COMPACT_ATOMS: atom_id res chain seq x y z
N MET A 1 -14.14 4.06 6.97
CA MET A 1 -12.91 4.08 7.78
C MET A 1 -11.74 4.02 6.84
N ASN A 2 -10.87 5.02 6.90
CA ASN A 2 -9.70 5.13 6.05
C ASN A 2 -8.49 4.47 6.73
N ILE A 3 -7.52 4.04 5.93
CA ILE A 3 -6.27 3.42 6.40
C ILE A 3 -5.10 4.31 6.00
N TYR A 4 -4.07 4.34 6.85
CA TYR A 4 -2.84 5.07 6.59
C TYR A 4 -1.67 4.10 6.53
N TRP A 5 -0.87 4.16 5.48
CA TRP A 5 0.39 3.43 5.41
C TRP A 5 1.51 4.32 5.90
N CYS A 6 2.40 3.79 6.73
CA CYS A 6 3.56 4.51 7.24
C CYS A 6 4.82 3.71 6.92
N GLU A 7 5.56 4.16 5.89
CA GLU A 7 6.74 3.44 5.42
C GLU A 7 7.93 3.66 6.35
N PHE A 8 8.05 4.88 6.89
CA PHE A 8 9.10 5.29 7.80
C PHE A 8 8.53 5.73 9.16
N PRO A 9 8.12 4.78 10.03
CA PRO A 9 7.51 5.10 11.33
C PRO A 9 8.43 5.95 12.23
N GLU A 10 9.74 5.80 12.12
CA GLU A 10 10.74 6.61 12.85
C GLU A 10 10.80 8.07 12.38
N LYS A 11 10.40 8.36 11.13
CA LYS A 11 10.36 9.73 10.58
C LYS A 11 9.01 10.41 10.82
N CYS A 12 8.01 9.69 11.33
CA CYS A 12 6.67 10.22 11.53
C CYS A 12 6.60 11.06 12.81
N ASN A 13 6.01 12.26 12.73
CA ASN A 13 5.75 13.09 13.91
C ASN A 13 4.50 12.59 14.66
N TRP A 14 4.65 11.54 15.46
CA TRP A 14 3.55 10.90 16.20
C TRP A 14 2.84 11.82 17.19
N LYS A 15 3.53 12.81 17.76
CA LYS A 15 2.90 13.80 18.65
C LYS A 15 1.90 14.65 17.88
N LYS A 16 2.29 15.13 16.70
CA LYS A 16 1.42 15.90 15.80
C LYS A 16 0.26 15.07 15.28
N ILE A 17 0.50 13.80 14.92
CA ILE A 17 -0.59 12.87 14.54
C ILE A 17 -1.55 12.66 15.71
N ASN A 18 -1.06 12.48 16.93
CA ASN A 18 -1.90 12.36 18.13
C ASN A 18 -2.77 13.62 18.32
N ASP A 19 -2.19 14.80 18.14
CA ASP A 19 -2.93 16.07 18.23
C ASP A 19 -4.04 16.18 17.18
N TRP A 20 -3.81 15.73 15.96
CA TRP A 20 -4.79 15.73 14.88
C TRP A 20 -5.87 14.63 15.01
N THR A 21 -5.57 13.57 15.76
CA THR A 21 -6.45 12.38 15.89
C THR A 21 -7.18 12.29 17.23
N LYS A 22 -7.15 13.34 18.07
CA LYS A 22 -7.78 13.35 19.40
C LYS A 22 -9.22 12.85 19.42
N ASN A 23 -10.00 13.16 18.38
CA ASN A 23 -11.42 12.81 18.27
C ASN A 23 -11.71 11.72 17.21
N HIS A 24 -10.67 11.15 16.59
CA HIS A 24 -10.82 10.22 15.48
C HIS A 24 -9.89 9.03 15.64
N LYS A 25 -10.48 7.82 15.69
CA LYS A 25 -9.68 6.61 15.60
C LYS A 25 -9.18 6.44 14.16
N ILE A 26 -7.86 6.40 14.00
CA ILE A 26 -7.23 6.06 12.71
C ILE A 26 -6.62 4.66 12.77
N VAL A 27 -6.56 3.99 11.61
CA VAL A 27 -5.90 2.69 11.45
C VAL A 27 -4.66 2.89 10.59
N THR A 28 -3.50 2.47 11.09
CA THR A 28 -2.24 2.51 10.35
C THR A 28 -1.58 1.15 10.23
N TYR A 29 -0.80 0.97 9.16
CA TYR A 29 0.10 -0.15 8.95
C TYR A 29 1.53 0.40 8.85
N ILE A 30 2.42 -0.06 9.74
CA ILE A 30 3.81 0.40 9.81
C ILE A 30 4.77 -0.68 9.33
N THR A 31 5.84 -0.28 8.64
CA THR A 31 6.84 -1.24 8.15
C THR A 31 7.58 -1.92 9.30
N CYS A 32 7.82 -3.23 9.14
CA CYS A 32 8.55 -4.03 10.11
C CYS A 32 9.26 -5.21 9.42
N THR A 33 10.46 -5.52 9.89
CA THR A 33 11.27 -6.64 9.38
C THR A 33 11.07 -7.92 10.17
N SER A 34 10.58 -7.82 11.41
CA SER A 34 10.20 -8.95 12.25
C SER A 34 9.00 -8.62 13.14
N ARG A 35 8.39 -9.65 13.75
CA ARG A 35 7.33 -9.45 14.76
C ARG A 35 7.83 -8.69 15.98
N GLU A 36 9.04 -8.98 16.46
CA GLU A 36 9.65 -8.27 17.57
C GLU A 36 9.85 -6.79 17.24
N ASN A 37 10.37 -6.48 16.05
CA ASN A 37 10.52 -5.10 15.57
C ASN A 37 9.17 -4.37 15.50
N PHE A 38 8.12 -5.06 15.05
CA PHE A 38 6.77 -4.51 15.02
C PHE A 38 6.25 -4.16 16.42
N GLU A 39 6.33 -5.10 17.38
CA GLU A 39 5.82 -4.87 18.74
C GLU A 39 6.59 -3.76 19.46
N GLU A 40 7.90 -3.70 19.29
CA GLU A 40 8.73 -2.61 19.83
C GLU A 40 8.30 -1.23 19.29
N LYS A 41 8.18 -1.11 17.97
CA LYS A 41 7.71 0.13 17.31
C LYS A 41 6.30 0.50 17.78
N LYS A 42 5.39 -0.47 17.81
CA LYS A 42 4.01 -0.29 18.24
C LYS A 42 3.93 0.24 19.68
N LEU A 43 4.70 -0.32 20.61
CA LEU A 43 4.76 0.14 22.00
C LEU A 43 5.23 1.60 22.10
N LYS A 44 6.34 1.94 21.42
CA LYS A 44 6.87 3.32 21.41
C LYS A 44 5.85 4.32 20.85
N ILE A 45 5.16 3.98 19.76
CA ILE A 45 4.15 4.85 19.17
C ILE A 45 2.94 4.98 20.10
N HIS A 46 2.48 3.89 20.73
CA HIS A 46 1.34 3.91 21.66
C HIS A 46 1.57 4.76 22.90
N GLN A 47 2.81 4.89 23.36
CA GLN A 47 3.16 5.80 24.47
C GLN A 47 2.89 7.28 24.11
N ILE A 48 2.95 7.63 22.82
CA ILE A 48 2.78 9.00 22.31
C ILE A 48 1.36 9.22 21.77
N CYS A 49 0.82 8.22 21.06
CA CYS A 49 -0.44 8.30 20.33
C CYS A 49 -1.32 7.10 20.71
N LYS A 50 -2.33 7.31 21.56
CA LYS A 50 -3.20 6.23 22.06
C LYS A 50 -4.42 5.96 21.16
N ASN A 51 -4.81 6.92 20.34
CA ASN A 51 -6.03 6.86 19.51
C ASN A 51 -5.81 6.22 18.13
N ILE A 52 -4.70 5.51 17.95
CA ILE A 52 -4.32 4.89 16.68
C ILE A 52 -4.28 3.37 16.82
N GLU A 53 -4.96 2.67 15.92
CA GLU A 53 -4.76 1.24 15.75
C GLU A 53 -3.55 1.00 14.85
N ILE A 54 -2.54 0.30 15.37
CA ILE A 54 -1.26 0.07 14.68
C ILE A 54 -1.17 -1.42 14.31
N ASN A 55 -1.03 -1.67 13.02
CA ASN A 55 -0.97 -2.98 12.40
C ASN A 55 0.37 -3.16 11.63
N ALA A 56 0.71 -4.38 11.27
CA ALA A 56 2.02 -4.69 10.72
C ALA A 56 2.04 -4.61 9.19
N TRP A 57 3.08 -4.03 8.63
CA TRP A 57 3.42 -4.10 7.21
C TRP A 57 4.77 -4.82 7.07
N PRO A 58 4.77 -6.16 6.97
CA PRO A 58 5.99 -6.92 6.78
C PRO A 58 6.75 -6.49 5.52
N THR A 59 8.01 -6.15 5.69
CA THR A 59 8.93 -5.83 4.60
C THR A 59 10.20 -6.69 4.68
N LEU A 60 10.89 -6.78 3.56
CA LEU A 60 12.18 -7.42 3.42
C LEU A 60 13.27 -6.34 3.26
N PRO A 61 14.55 -6.71 3.42
CA PRO A 61 15.64 -5.85 2.98
C PRO A 61 15.53 -5.51 1.47
N GLN A 62 16.05 -4.34 1.07
CA GLN A 62 15.95 -3.86 -0.31
C GLN A 62 16.60 -4.82 -1.32
N GLU A 63 17.72 -5.44 -0.95
CA GLU A 63 18.44 -6.44 -1.75
C GLU A 63 17.61 -7.69 -2.04
N LYS A 64 16.60 -7.97 -1.22
CA LYS A 64 15.62 -9.05 -1.43
C LYS A 64 14.36 -8.59 -2.16
N GLY A 65 14.30 -7.33 -2.59
CA GLY A 65 13.17 -6.73 -3.30
C GLY A 65 12.19 -5.93 -2.43
N TYR A 66 12.52 -5.68 -1.16
CA TYR A 66 11.77 -4.87 -0.18
C TYR A 66 10.37 -5.37 0.26
N TRP A 67 9.62 -6.05 -0.60
CA TRP A 67 8.31 -6.62 -0.26
C TRP A 67 8.17 -8.08 -0.72
N PHE A 68 7.15 -8.75 -0.19
CA PHE A 68 6.86 -10.16 -0.44
C PHE A 68 6.13 -10.36 -1.77
N SER A 69 6.88 -10.71 -2.81
CA SER A 69 6.34 -10.96 -4.14
C SER A 69 6.51 -12.42 -4.57
N SER A 70 5.92 -12.79 -5.69
CA SER A 70 6.12 -14.12 -6.28
C SER A 70 7.54 -14.36 -6.82
N PHE A 71 8.41 -13.35 -6.76
CA PHE A 71 9.85 -13.40 -7.07
C PHE A 71 10.73 -13.56 -5.83
N THR A 72 10.17 -13.36 -4.64
CA THR A 72 10.85 -13.57 -3.37
C THR A 72 11.21 -15.04 -3.19
N ASP A 73 12.37 -15.33 -2.62
CA ASP A 73 12.81 -16.69 -2.32
C ASP A 73 11.92 -17.35 -1.24
N LYS A 74 11.87 -18.69 -1.24
CA LYS A 74 10.97 -19.42 -0.34
C LYS A 74 11.28 -19.19 1.14
N LYS A 75 12.57 -19.09 1.50
CA LYS A 75 12.99 -18.89 2.90
C LYS A 75 12.46 -17.57 3.41
N SER A 76 12.60 -16.50 2.63
CA SER A 76 12.01 -15.21 2.97
C SER A 76 10.48 -15.32 3.05
N ILE A 77 9.80 -15.96 2.09
CA ILE A 77 8.33 -16.18 2.17
C ILE A 77 7.91 -16.90 3.46
N ASP A 78 8.71 -17.84 3.97
CA ASP A 78 8.43 -18.55 5.22
C ASP A 78 8.48 -17.64 6.45
N GLU A 79 9.24 -16.54 6.41
CA GLU A 79 9.28 -15.54 7.46
C GLU A 79 7.91 -14.87 7.69
N LEU A 80 6.96 -14.95 6.74
CA LEU A 80 5.59 -14.45 6.94
C LEU A 80 4.85 -15.13 8.10
N GLU A 81 5.22 -16.37 8.46
CA GLU A 81 4.58 -17.13 9.54
C GLU A 81 4.72 -16.45 10.90
N GLN A 82 5.79 -15.67 11.11
CA GLN A 82 6.00 -14.98 12.39
C GLN A 82 4.87 -13.97 12.70
N TYR A 83 4.19 -13.46 11.67
CA TYR A 83 3.11 -12.47 11.80
C TYR A 83 1.73 -13.08 12.01
N ARG A 84 1.64 -14.40 12.22
CA ARG A 84 0.38 -15.10 12.47
C ARG A 84 -0.39 -14.49 13.65
N GLY A 85 -1.70 -14.28 13.44
CA GLY A 85 -2.61 -13.67 14.41
C GLY A 85 -2.59 -12.14 14.46
N LEU A 86 -1.74 -11.48 13.65
CA LEU A 86 -1.74 -10.02 13.52
C LEU A 86 -2.66 -9.57 12.37
N LYS A 87 -2.97 -8.28 12.30
CA LYS A 87 -3.48 -7.66 11.08
C LYS A 87 -2.29 -7.21 10.25
N ILE A 88 -2.21 -7.64 9.00
CA ILE A 88 -1.07 -7.34 8.12
C ILE A 88 -1.46 -6.75 6.77
N LYS A 89 -0.56 -5.93 6.22
CA LYS A 89 -0.55 -5.51 4.82
C LYS A 89 0.59 -6.21 4.08
N LEU A 90 0.33 -6.73 2.88
CA LEU A 90 1.37 -7.25 1.99
C LEU A 90 1.25 -6.62 0.60
N ASP A 91 2.38 -6.22 0.02
CA ASP A 91 2.49 -5.84 -1.40
C ASP A 91 2.97 -7.04 -2.19
N ILE A 92 2.20 -7.45 -3.20
CA ILE A 92 2.47 -8.67 -3.99
C ILE A 92 3.08 -8.38 -5.36
N GLU A 93 3.39 -7.11 -5.63
CA GLU A 93 3.90 -6.62 -6.90
C GLU A 93 5.35 -7.05 -7.14
N PRO A 94 5.82 -7.14 -8.39
CA PRO A 94 7.24 -7.28 -8.64
C PRO A 94 8.01 -6.06 -8.09
N PRO A 95 9.29 -6.21 -7.73
CA PRO A 95 10.12 -5.07 -7.35
C PRO A 95 10.16 -4.05 -8.49
N MET A 96 9.79 -2.80 -8.18
CA MET A 96 9.80 -1.67 -9.12
C MET A 96 11.25 -1.20 -9.36
N PRO A 97 11.54 -0.57 -10.53
CA PRO A 97 12.83 0.05 -10.77
C PRO A 97 13.01 1.26 -9.85
N LYS A 98 14.28 1.63 -9.57
CA LYS A 98 14.59 2.86 -8.80
C LYS A 98 14.20 4.15 -9.55
N ASP A 99 14.14 4.10 -10.87
CA ASP A 99 13.68 5.22 -11.71
C ASP A 99 12.20 5.05 -12.06
N TYR A 100 11.37 5.98 -11.56
CA TYR A 100 9.93 6.04 -11.79
C TYR A 100 9.52 6.90 -12.99
N SER A 101 10.45 7.22 -13.90
CA SER A 101 10.08 7.83 -15.17
C SER A 101 9.05 6.97 -15.91
N PHE A 102 8.18 7.62 -16.69
CA PHE A 102 7.11 6.92 -17.41
C PHE A 102 7.65 5.84 -18.36
N SER A 103 8.76 6.13 -19.04
CA SER A 103 9.45 5.18 -19.92
C SER A 103 10.03 3.98 -19.15
N SER A 104 10.69 4.21 -18.02
CA SER A 104 11.23 3.14 -17.17
C SER A 104 10.13 2.28 -16.57
N THR A 105 9.05 2.89 -16.08
CA THR A 105 7.86 2.18 -15.58
C THR A 105 7.20 1.34 -16.67
N PHE A 106 7.06 1.89 -17.88
CA PHE A 106 6.49 1.17 -19.01
C PHE A 106 7.37 -0.01 -19.44
N LYS A 107 8.68 0.20 -19.56
CA LYS A 107 9.65 -0.87 -19.86
C LYS A 107 9.62 -1.97 -18.81
N TRP A 108 9.57 -1.61 -17.53
CA TRP A 108 9.44 -2.56 -16.43
C TRP A 108 8.15 -3.38 -16.55
N LEU A 109 7.03 -2.75 -16.89
CA LEU A 109 5.75 -3.45 -17.06
C LEU A 109 5.85 -4.51 -18.16
N ILE A 110 6.40 -4.15 -19.32
CA ILE A 110 6.59 -5.08 -20.44
C ILE A 110 7.46 -6.26 -20.02
N ILE A 111 8.60 -6.01 -19.36
CA ILE A 111 9.49 -7.08 -18.88
C ILE A 111 8.74 -8.03 -17.92
N ASN A 112 7.97 -7.49 -16.97
CA ASN A 112 7.30 -8.31 -15.96
C ASN A 112 6.05 -9.04 -16.47
N ILE A 113 5.51 -8.67 -17.64
CA ILE A 113 4.45 -9.46 -18.31
C ILE A 113 5.00 -10.82 -18.80
N PHE A 114 6.25 -10.84 -19.25
CA PHE A 114 6.93 -12.04 -19.78
C PHE A 114 7.76 -12.79 -18.74
N ARG A 115 8.12 -12.14 -17.62
CA ARG A 115 8.92 -12.75 -16.57
C ARG A 115 8.16 -13.87 -15.83
N SER A 116 8.79 -15.03 -15.67
CA SER A 116 8.25 -16.13 -14.88
C SER A 116 8.42 -15.89 -13.38
N SER A 117 7.34 -16.06 -12.62
CA SER A 117 7.31 -15.96 -11.16
C SER A 117 7.47 -17.35 -10.51
N GLN A 118 8.71 -17.68 -10.14
CA GLN A 118 9.08 -19.03 -9.70
C GLN A 118 8.32 -19.49 -8.45
N ASN A 119 8.02 -18.57 -7.53
CA ASN A 119 7.43 -18.90 -6.23
C ASN A 119 5.94 -18.56 -6.13
N LYS A 120 5.25 -18.29 -7.26
CA LYS A 120 3.82 -17.91 -7.26
C LYS A 120 2.94 -18.90 -6.50
N LYS A 121 3.07 -20.21 -6.75
CA LYS A 121 2.23 -21.22 -6.08
C LYS A 121 2.53 -21.30 -4.59
N TYR A 122 3.81 -21.13 -4.23
CA TYR A 122 4.28 -21.18 -2.85
C TYR A 122 3.76 -20.00 -2.04
N LEU A 123 3.96 -18.77 -2.53
CA LEU A 123 3.43 -17.56 -1.91
C LEU A 123 1.91 -17.62 -1.75
N LYS A 124 1.19 -18.10 -2.77
CA LYS A 124 -0.28 -18.25 -2.69
C LYS A 124 -0.69 -19.21 -1.56
N LYS A 125 -0.06 -20.39 -1.49
CA LYS A 125 -0.33 -21.37 -0.43
C LYS A 125 -0.03 -20.78 0.95
N LYS A 126 1.08 -20.05 1.09
CA LYS A 126 1.48 -19.38 2.33
C LYS A 126 0.43 -18.36 2.78
N ILE A 127 0.04 -17.42 1.90
CA ILE A 127 -0.96 -16.40 2.20
C ILE A 127 -2.32 -17.01 2.55
N ILE A 128 -2.77 -18.05 1.82
CA ILE A 128 -4.05 -18.74 2.10
C ILE A 128 -4.02 -19.43 3.46
N ASN A 129 -2.89 -20.04 3.83
CA ASN A 129 -2.74 -20.69 5.14
C ASN A 129 -2.68 -19.67 6.27
N LEU A 130 -2.01 -18.54 6.04
CA LEU A 130 -1.92 -17.44 7.00
C LEU A 130 -3.27 -16.74 7.18
N SER A 131 -4.07 -16.58 6.11
CA SER A 131 -5.39 -15.94 6.19
C SER A 131 -6.45 -16.75 6.95
N LYS A 132 -6.09 -17.91 7.49
CA LYS A 132 -6.98 -18.70 8.34
C LYS A 132 -7.24 -18.04 9.69
N ASP A 133 -6.26 -17.35 10.24
CA ASP A 133 -6.24 -16.73 11.57
C ASP A 133 -5.64 -15.32 11.58
N THR A 134 -5.21 -14.82 10.42
CA THR A 134 -4.56 -13.52 10.25
C THR A 134 -5.38 -12.67 9.29
N GLU A 135 -5.68 -11.42 9.64
CA GLU A 135 -6.35 -10.49 8.71
C GLU A 135 -5.33 -9.91 7.75
N ILE A 136 -5.49 -10.15 6.44
CA ILE A 136 -4.51 -9.74 5.43
C ILE A 136 -5.15 -8.77 4.43
N ILE A 137 -4.51 -7.60 4.26
CA ILE A 137 -4.76 -6.68 3.16
C ILE A 137 -3.68 -6.89 2.09
N LEU A 138 -4.08 -7.37 0.91
CA LEU A 138 -3.20 -7.45 -0.24
C LEU A 138 -3.27 -6.18 -1.06
N SER A 139 -2.12 -5.54 -1.26
CA SER A 139 -1.98 -4.32 -2.05
C SER A 139 -1.39 -4.65 -3.42
N THR A 140 -2.00 -4.09 -4.46
CA THR A 140 -1.54 -4.29 -5.84
C THR A 140 -1.99 -3.16 -6.79
N PHE A 141 -1.27 -3.00 -7.89
CA PHE A 141 -1.61 -2.13 -9.00
C PHE A 141 -2.91 -2.58 -9.67
N PRO A 142 -3.63 -1.65 -10.31
CA PRO A 142 -4.90 -1.92 -10.95
C PRO A 142 -4.67 -2.58 -12.31
N PHE A 143 -4.07 -3.77 -12.35
CA PHE A 143 -3.84 -4.52 -13.58
C PHE A 143 -4.96 -5.55 -13.84
N PRO A 144 -5.13 -5.99 -15.10
CA PRO A 144 -6.02 -7.10 -15.41
C PRO A 144 -5.71 -8.35 -14.58
N LYS A 145 -6.77 -9.07 -14.16
CA LYS A 145 -6.66 -10.24 -13.26
C LYS A 145 -5.69 -11.30 -13.76
N PHE A 146 -5.55 -11.51 -15.07
CA PHE A 146 -4.64 -12.51 -15.61
C PHE A 146 -3.16 -12.16 -15.34
N LEU A 147 -2.78 -10.87 -15.40
CA LEU A 147 -1.44 -10.41 -15.04
C LEU A 147 -1.22 -10.54 -13.53
N LEU A 148 -2.19 -10.07 -12.73
CA LEU A 148 -2.13 -10.18 -11.29
C LEU A 148 -1.97 -11.64 -10.84
N LYS A 149 -2.72 -12.58 -11.45
CA LYS A 149 -2.63 -14.01 -11.16
C LYS A 149 -1.24 -14.59 -11.47
N LYS A 150 -0.52 -14.07 -12.47
CA LYS A 150 0.89 -14.41 -12.73
C LYS A 150 1.78 -13.93 -11.59
N TRP A 151 1.56 -12.73 -11.06
CA TRP A 151 2.41 -12.17 -10.00
C TRP A 151 2.08 -12.63 -8.58
N GLY A 152 1.13 -13.55 -8.42
CA GLY A 152 0.82 -14.14 -7.12
C GLY A 152 -0.52 -13.71 -6.54
N TYR A 153 -1.33 -12.91 -7.25
CA TYR A 153 -2.69 -12.56 -6.81
C TYR A 153 -3.57 -13.79 -6.59
N ILE A 154 -4.40 -13.70 -5.56
CA ILE A 154 -5.28 -14.75 -5.05
C ILE A 154 -6.68 -14.17 -4.97
N GLU A 155 -7.69 -14.93 -5.37
CA GLU A 155 -9.08 -14.62 -5.05
C GLU A 155 -9.46 -15.48 -3.84
N ASN A 156 -9.67 -14.86 -2.69
CA ASN A 156 -10.04 -15.53 -1.45
C ASN A 156 -10.89 -14.57 -0.61
N ASN A 157 -12.06 -15.03 -0.16
CA ASN A 157 -13.03 -14.23 0.59
C ASN A 157 -12.55 -13.78 1.97
N ARG A 158 -11.50 -14.39 2.52
CA ARG A 158 -10.85 -13.99 3.77
C ARG A 158 -9.84 -12.86 3.60
N LEU A 159 -9.47 -12.55 2.35
CA LEU A 159 -8.52 -11.48 2.04
C LEU A 159 -9.27 -10.18 1.74
N LYS A 160 -8.70 -9.08 2.20
CA LYS A 160 -9.09 -7.73 1.77
C LYS A 160 -8.12 -7.28 0.69
N PHE A 161 -8.59 -6.54 -0.30
CA PHE A 161 -7.70 -5.98 -1.33
C PHE A 161 -7.65 -4.47 -1.23
N ASN A 162 -6.47 -3.95 -1.55
CA ASN A 162 -6.23 -2.56 -1.80
C ASN A 162 -5.68 -2.39 -3.22
N PHE A 163 -6.30 -1.51 -4.01
CA PHE A 163 -5.82 -1.16 -5.35
C PHE A 163 -5.23 0.24 -5.39
N MET A 164 -4.10 0.39 -6.08
CA MET A 164 -3.38 1.67 -6.16
C MET A 164 -3.95 2.56 -7.27
N HIS A 165 -4.56 3.69 -6.90
CA HIS A 165 -4.91 4.78 -7.81
C HIS A 165 -3.79 5.83 -7.82
N TYR A 166 -2.66 5.49 -8.44
CA TYR A 166 -1.48 6.37 -8.50
C TYR A 166 -1.50 7.23 -9.75
N SER A 167 -2.46 8.16 -9.83
CA SER A 167 -2.60 9.09 -10.95
C SER A 167 -1.33 9.95 -11.15
N THR A 168 -0.55 10.16 -10.09
CA THR A 168 0.71 10.92 -10.10
C THR A 168 1.79 10.27 -10.94
N PHE A 169 1.74 8.94 -11.15
CA PHE A 169 2.69 8.19 -11.98
C PHE A 169 2.47 8.45 -13.48
N PHE A 170 1.33 9.06 -13.83
CA PHE A 170 1.00 9.43 -15.20
C PHE A 170 1.20 10.93 -15.42
N PRO A 171 1.84 11.34 -16.52
CA PRO A 171 1.84 12.72 -16.96
C PRO A 171 0.44 13.31 -16.97
N LYS A 172 0.29 14.60 -16.61
CA LYS A 172 -1.04 15.25 -16.48
C LYS A 172 -1.93 15.08 -17.71
N ILE A 173 -1.33 15.14 -18.91
CA ILE A 173 -2.03 14.94 -20.19
C ILE A 173 -2.63 13.53 -20.35
N LEU A 174 -2.05 12.51 -19.70
CA LEU A 174 -2.50 11.12 -19.76
C LEU A 174 -3.44 10.74 -18.60
N ARG A 175 -3.55 11.56 -17.55
CA ARG A 175 -4.44 11.28 -16.40
C ARG A 175 -5.91 11.06 -16.80
N PRO A 176 -6.52 11.77 -17.77
CA PRO A 176 -7.88 11.48 -18.21
C PRO A 176 -8.05 10.06 -18.77
N ILE A 177 -7.08 9.58 -19.56
CA ILE A 177 -7.09 8.23 -20.14
C ILE A 177 -6.93 7.19 -19.02
N TYR A 178 -6.00 7.43 -18.09
CA TYR A 178 -5.83 6.59 -16.91
C TYR A 178 -7.12 6.53 -16.06
N ASN A 179 -7.80 7.65 -15.84
CA ASN A 179 -9.04 7.71 -15.08
C ASN A 179 -10.20 6.99 -15.80
N LEU A 180 -10.26 7.03 -17.13
CA LEU A 180 -11.24 6.25 -17.90
C LEU A 180 -11.00 4.75 -17.72
N TYR A 181 -9.75 4.32 -17.85
CA TYR A 181 -9.35 2.94 -17.57
C TYR A 181 -9.71 2.52 -16.13
N TYR A 182 -9.34 3.34 -15.16
CA TYR A 182 -9.56 3.07 -13.74
C TYR A 182 -11.06 2.98 -13.41
N ARG A 183 -11.89 3.82 -14.04
CA ARG A 183 -13.35 3.74 -13.91
C ARG A 183 -13.88 2.37 -14.34
N ILE A 184 -13.41 1.83 -15.46
CA ILE A 184 -13.79 0.49 -15.93
C ILE A 184 -13.29 -0.57 -14.95
N PHE A 185 -12.04 -0.45 -14.49
CA PHE A 185 -11.45 -1.36 -13.50
C PHE A 185 -12.27 -1.44 -12.20
N LEU A 186 -12.77 -0.30 -11.71
CA LEU A 186 -13.58 -0.22 -10.49
C LEU A 186 -14.91 -0.98 -10.57
N ILE A 187 -15.49 -1.14 -11.76
CA ILE A 187 -16.73 -1.92 -11.95
C ILE A 187 -16.54 -3.38 -11.49
N PHE A 188 -15.32 -3.92 -11.67
CA PHE A 188 -14.99 -5.32 -11.38
C PHE A 188 -14.39 -5.55 -9.98
N THR A 189 -14.17 -4.49 -9.19
CA THR A 189 -13.46 -4.55 -7.90
C THR A 189 -14.28 -3.98 -6.75
N LYS A 190 -15.62 -4.04 -6.84
CA LYS A 190 -16.54 -3.57 -5.80
C LYS A 190 -16.14 -4.12 -4.41
N HIS A 191 -16.16 -3.25 -3.39
CA HIS A 191 -15.84 -3.50 -1.98
C HIS A 191 -14.36 -3.47 -1.53
N ASN A 192 -13.43 -3.03 -2.38
CA ASN A 192 -12.01 -2.93 -2.03
C ASN A 192 -11.59 -1.54 -1.52
N TYR A 193 -10.46 -1.51 -0.83
CA TYR A 193 -9.77 -0.28 -0.47
C TYR A 193 -9.07 0.30 -1.69
N ILE A 194 -8.99 1.64 -1.77
CA ILE A 194 -8.26 2.32 -2.84
C ILE A 194 -7.19 3.23 -2.25
N ALA A 195 -5.92 2.96 -2.56
CA ALA A 195 -4.81 3.83 -2.22
C ALA A 195 -4.75 5.01 -3.19
N ILE A 196 -4.64 6.23 -2.67
CA ILE A 196 -4.75 7.47 -3.45
C ILE A 196 -3.38 8.15 -3.56
N GLY A 197 -2.80 8.15 -4.76
CA GLY A 197 -1.51 8.78 -5.08
C GLY A 197 -0.43 8.65 -3.99
N LEU A 198 0.56 9.54 -4.03
CA LEU A 198 1.57 9.63 -2.98
C LEU A 198 1.64 11.07 -2.46
N ILE A 199 1.55 11.23 -1.14
CA ILE A 199 1.66 12.53 -0.44
C ILE A 199 3.13 12.96 -0.34
N GLY A 200 4.03 12.00 -0.17
CA GLY A 200 5.47 12.15 -0.26
C GLY A 200 6.11 10.88 -0.81
N PRO A 201 7.41 10.91 -1.08
CA PRO A 201 8.08 9.81 -1.75
C PRO A 201 8.15 8.57 -0.86
N GLY A 202 8.37 7.43 -1.50
CA GLY A 202 8.56 6.15 -0.83
C GLY A 202 10.05 5.80 -0.73
N ILE A 203 10.34 4.50 -0.64
CA ILE A 203 11.69 3.99 -0.44
C ILE A 203 12.73 4.36 -1.49
N PHE A 204 12.32 4.74 -2.69
CA PHE A 204 13.26 5.12 -3.73
C PHE A 204 13.50 6.63 -3.82
N ASP A 205 12.80 7.44 -3.02
CA ASP A 205 12.89 8.91 -2.98
C ASP A 205 12.60 9.62 -4.33
N THR A 206 12.21 8.88 -5.37
CA THR A 206 12.00 9.36 -6.74
C THR A 206 10.57 9.18 -7.22
N GLU A 207 9.69 8.62 -6.39
CA GLU A 207 8.31 8.36 -6.76
C GLU A 207 7.54 9.66 -7.02
N PRO A 208 6.69 9.73 -8.07
CA PRO A 208 5.88 10.92 -8.33
C PRO A 208 4.85 11.19 -7.22
N ILE A 209 4.97 12.36 -6.59
CA ILE A 209 4.08 12.80 -5.50
C ILE A 209 3.09 13.89 -5.94
N TYR A 210 2.07 14.12 -5.12
CA TYR A 210 1.21 15.29 -5.25
C TYR A 210 2.00 16.57 -5.04
N LYS A 211 1.93 17.48 -6.03
CA LYS A 211 2.55 18.81 -5.93
C LYS A 211 1.81 19.73 -4.96
N ASN A 212 0.51 19.54 -4.80
CA ASN A 212 -0.35 20.33 -3.93
C ASN A 212 -1.60 19.55 -3.52
N ILE A 213 -2.31 20.05 -2.49
CA ILE A 213 -3.50 19.41 -1.93
C ILE A 213 -4.68 19.34 -2.94
N LYS A 214 -4.72 20.24 -3.93
CA LYS A 214 -5.78 20.26 -4.94
C LYS A 214 -5.72 19.01 -5.82
N GLU A 215 -4.54 18.54 -6.20
CA GLU A 215 -4.39 17.30 -6.98
C GLU A 215 -4.96 16.08 -6.22
N MET A 216 -4.65 15.96 -4.93
CA MET A 216 -5.19 14.91 -4.07
C MET A 216 -6.72 15.02 -3.94
N LYS A 217 -7.25 16.23 -3.77
CA LYS A 217 -8.69 16.50 -3.69
C LYS A 217 -9.43 16.10 -4.99
N GLU A 218 -8.80 16.31 -6.14
CA GLU A 218 -9.34 15.90 -7.44
C GLU A 218 -9.46 14.37 -7.57
N ASP A 219 -8.43 13.64 -7.15
CA ASP A 219 -8.44 12.17 -7.16
C ASP A 219 -9.48 11.61 -6.18
N ILE A 220 -9.56 12.15 -4.96
CA ILE A 220 -10.61 11.78 -3.99
C ILE A 220 -12.00 12.03 -4.57
N LYS A 221 -12.22 13.19 -5.21
CA LYS A 221 -13.51 13.53 -5.83
C LYS A 221 -13.84 12.57 -6.97
N PHE A 222 -12.86 12.22 -7.81
CA PHE A 222 -13.03 11.23 -8.88
C PHE A 222 -13.46 9.87 -8.32
N LEU A 223 -12.76 9.36 -7.30
CA LEU A 223 -13.05 8.06 -6.69
C LEU A 223 -14.39 8.05 -5.95
N LYS A 224 -14.73 9.11 -5.21
CA LYS A 224 -16.04 9.26 -4.56
C LYS A 224 -17.19 9.22 -5.57
N LYS A 225 -17.02 9.85 -6.75
CA LYS A 225 -18.02 9.77 -7.84
C LYS A 225 -18.23 8.34 -8.37
N GLN A 226 -17.28 7.43 -8.17
CA GLN A 226 -17.41 6.02 -8.52
C GLN A 226 -17.94 5.16 -7.36
N GLY A 227 -18.41 5.78 -6.27
CA GLY A 227 -18.95 5.08 -5.10
C GLY A 227 -17.89 4.56 -4.12
N ILE A 228 -16.62 4.98 -4.25
CA ILE A 228 -15.56 4.59 -3.32
C ILE A 228 -15.64 5.43 -2.05
N ASN A 229 -15.67 4.75 -0.90
CA ASN A 229 -15.75 5.35 0.43
C ASN A 229 -14.69 4.84 1.43
N LYS A 230 -13.80 3.94 0.97
CA LYS A 230 -12.71 3.35 1.76
C LYS A 230 -11.39 3.70 1.11
N PHE A 231 -10.71 4.68 1.69
CA PHE A 231 -9.46 5.20 1.15
C PHE A 231 -8.27 4.71 1.94
N VAL A 232 -7.14 4.68 1.24
CA VAL A 232 -5.84 4.43 1.83
C VAL A 232 -4.89 5.54 1.43
N PHE A 233 -4.17 6.07 2.41
CA PHE A 233 -3.29 7.21 2.22
C PHE A 233 -1.85 6.79 2.46
N PHE A 234 -1.00 7.03 1.45
CA PHE A 234 0.44 6.82 1.52
C PHE A 234 1.16 8.19 1.41
N ASN A 235 2.06 8.56 2.32
CA ASN A 235 2.43 7.90 3.57
C ASN A 235 2.19 8.85 4.78
N LEU A 236 1.90 8.26 5.94
CA LEU A 236 1.48 8.98 7.14
C LEU A 236 2.59 9.92 7.66
N GLU A 237 3.85 9.53 7.50
CA GLU A 237 5.01 10.35 7.82
C GLU A 237 5.01 11.64 6.99
N SER A 238 4.80 11.57 5.67
CA SER A 238 4.74 12.78 4.84
C SER A 238 3.56 13.64 5.23
N LEU A 239 2.41 13.03 5.52
CA LEU A 239 1.23 13.76 6.02
C LEU A 239 1.55 14.50 7.32
N SER A 240 2.30 13.89 8.23
CA SER A 240 2.74 14.51 9.49
C SER A 240 3.65 15.74 9.25
N HIS A 241 4.32 15.81 8.10
CA HIS A 241 5.17 16.96 7.72
C HIS A 241 4.44 18.02 6.90
N LYS A 242 3.17 17.78 6.49
CA LYS A 242 2.32 18.77 5.80
C LYS A 242 1.49 19.60 6.79
N SER A 243 0.65 20.49 6.26
CA SER A 243 -0.35 21.24 7.05
C SER A 243 -1.52 20.33 7.47
N LYS A 244 -2.27 20.76 8.49
CA LYS A 244 -3.46 20.04 8.97
C LYS A 244 -4.52 19.87 7.88
N ASP A 245 -4.61 20.78 6.92
CA ASP A 245 -5.57 20.69 5.81
C ASP A 245 -5.42 19.41 4.99
N TRP A 246 -4.18 18.94 4.81
CA TRP A 246 -3.93 17.66 4.12
C TRP A 246 -4.51 16.51 4.91
N PHE A 247 -4.39 16.53 6.24
CA PHE A 247 -4.93 15.50 7.12
C PHE A 247 -6.46 15.57 7.16
N ASP A 248 -7.04 16.76 7.26
CA ASP A 248 -8.50 16.96 7.27
C ASP A 248 -9.17 16.49 5.98
N LEU A 249 -8.44 16.49 4.85
CA LEU A 249 -8.93 15.92 3.59
C LEU A 249 -9.01 14.37 3.63
N THR A 250 -8.28 13.73 4.55
CA THR A 250 -8.21 12.27 4.71
C THR A 250 -9.16 11.70 5.75
N THR A 251 -9.76 12.54 6.59
CA THR A 251 -10.78 12.16 7.58
C THR A 251 -12.18 12.19 6.98
#